data_AF-V4RTI5-F1
#
_entry.id   AF-V4RTI5-F1
#
_cell.length_a   1.000
_cell.length_b   1.000
_cell.length_c   1.000
_cell.angle_alpha   90.00
_cell.angle_beta   90.00
_cell.angle_gamma   90.00
#
_symmetry.space_group_name_H-M   'P 1'
#
loop_
_entity.id
_entity.type
_entity.pdbx_description
1 polymer ?
#
loop_
_entity_poly.entity_id
_entity_poly.type
_entity_poly.pdbx_seq_one_letter_code
_entity_poly.pdbx_strand_id
1 'polypeptide(L)'
;MHKSRDTHNTTTLTIRRIEPRLKASLRRRADRHGRSMEAELRAILQEALASEDEEVGLATAIRRRMAEIGGGVDLPEPEPLPQRDPPDFSEW
;
A
#
# COMPACT_ATOMS: atom_id res chain seq x y z
N MET A 1 -5.09 35.29 1.25
CA MET A 1 -6.08 34.48 0.51
C MET A 1 -5.60 34.28 -0.92
N HIS A 2 -4.89 33.19 -1.20
CA HIS A 2 -4.65 32.73 -2.57
C HIS A 2 -5.00 31.25 -2.61
N LYS A 3 -6.12 30.96 -3.26
CA LYS A 3 -6.68 29.63 -3.44
C LYS A 3 -5.88 28.96 -4.56
N SER A 4 -4.91 28.12 -4.19
CA SER A 4 -4.32 27.15 -5.12
C SER A 4 -5.45 26.27 -5.64
N ARG A 5 -5.85 26.53 -6.89
CA ARG A 5 -6.72 25.62 -7.62
C ARG A 5 -5.80 24.54 -8.15
N ASP A 6 -5.80 23.37 -7.52
CA ASP A 6 -5.25 22.17 -8.12
C ASP A 6 -6.04 21.88 -9.38
N THR A 7 -5.47 22.26 -10.52
CA THR A 7 -5.96 21.89 -11.84
C THR A 7 -5.86 20.38 -11.94
N HIS A 8 -6.96 19.67 -11.68
CA HIS A 8 -7.07 18.26 -12.01
C HIS A 8 -7.03 18.17 -13.53
N ASN A 9 -5.85 17.93 -14.10
CA ASN A 9 -5.73 17.59 -15.51
C ASN A 9 -6.32 16.18 -15.68
N THR A 10 -7.60 16.11 -16.03
CA THR A 10 -8.31 14.84 -16.21
C THR A 10 -7.90 14.20 -17.53
N THR A 11 -7.02 13.20 -17.46
CA THR A 11 -6.61 12.41 -18.63
C THR A 11 -7.50 11.18 -18.81
N THR A 12 -7.89 10.88 -20.06
CA THR A 12 -8.65 9.68 -20.41
C THR A 12 -7.70 8.54 -20.79
N LEU A 13 -7.90 7.35 -20.19
CA LEU A 13 -7.19 6.12 -20.53
C LEU A 13 -8.14 5.12 -21.19
N THR A 14 -7.78 4.58 -22.35
CA THR A 14 -8.54 3.51 -23.02
C THR A 14 -7.74 2.21 -23.03
N ILE A 15 -8.28 1.16 -22.41
CA ILE A 15 -7.69 -0.19 -22.41
C ILE A 15 -8.43 -1.03 -23.45
N ARG A 16 -7.72 -1.51 -24.47
CA ARG A 16 -8.28 -2.34 -25.55
C ARG A 16 -8.00 -3.82 -25.31
N ARG A 17 -8.80 -4.69 -25.95
CA ARG A 17 -8.65 -6.16 -25.92
C ARG A 17 -8.62 -6.73 -24.50
N ILE A 18 -9.55 -6.28 -23.65
CA ILE A 18 -9.74 -6.86 -22.33
C ILE A 18 -10.46 -8.20 -22.43
N GLU A 19 -9.92 -9.22 -21.76
CA GLU A 19 -10.54 -10.54 -21.66
C GLU A 19 -11.97 -10.42 -21.08
N PRO A 20 -12.99 -11.09 -21.67
CA PRO A 20 -14.37 -10.98 -21.21
C PRO A 20 -14.54 -11.36 -19.73
N ARG A 21 -13.77 -12.35 -19.26
CA ARG A 21 -13.76 -12.77 -17.86
C ARG A 21 -13.26 -11.68 -16.93
N LEU A 22 -12.26 -10.90 -17.35
CA LEU A 22 -11.71 -9.81 -16.55
C LEU A 22 -12.71 -8.65 -16.45
N LYS A 23 -13.37 -8.29 -17.56
CA LYS A 23 -14.45 -7.28 -17.55
C LYS A 23 -15.60 -7.69 -16.62
N ALA A 24 -16.00 -8.96 -16.64
CA ALA A 24 -17.04 -9.48 -15.74
C ALA A 24 -16.61 -9.44 -14.27
N SER A 25 -15.35 -9.79 -13.97
CA SER A 25 -14.80 -9.70 -12.63
C SER A 25 -14.78 -8.26 -12.10
N LEU A 26 -14.35 -7.31 -12.94
CA LEU A 26 -14.36 -5.88 -12.62
C LEU A 26 -15.77 -5.37 -12.33
N ARG A 27 -16.77 -5.77 -13.14
CA ARG A 27 -18.18 -5.42 -12.88
C ARG A 27 -18.63 -5.92 -11.51
N ARG A 28 -18.43 -7.21 -11.22
CA ARG A 28 -18.84 -7.80 -9.93
C ARG A 28 -18.16 -7.10 -8.76
N ARG A 29 -16.88 -6.73 -8.88
CA ARG A 29 -16.15 -6.02 -7.82
C ARG A 29 -16.72 -4.61 -7.62
N ALA A 30 -17.01 -3.90 -8.71
CA ALA A 30 -17.63 -2.58 -8.67
C ALA A 30 -19.01 -2.59 -7.99
N ASP A 31 -19.84 -3.58 -8.34
CA ASP A 31 -21.18 -3.76 -7.74
C ASP A 31 -21.07 -4.06 -6.23
N ARG A 32 -20.10 -4.90 -5.80
CA ARG A 32 -19.84 -5.16 -4.37
C ARG A 32 -19.40 -3.91 -3.60
N HIS A 33 -18.65 -3.03 -4.24
CA HIS A 33 -18.17 -1.79 -3.64
C HIS A 33 -19.15 -0.61 -3.80
N GLY A 34 -20.29 -0.83 -4.45
CA GLY A 34 -21.29 0.22 -4.66
C GLY A 34 -20.82 1.37 -5.55
N ARG A 35 -19.89 1.14 -6.49
CA ARG A 35 -19.34 2.18 -7.38
C ARG A 35 -19.38 1.77 -8.86
N SER A 36 -19.20 2.76 -9.74
CA SER A 36 -19.16 2.49 -11.18
C SER A 36 -17.94 1.64 -11.56
N MET A 37 -18.02 0.94 -12.69
CA MET A 37 -16.90 0.16 -13.21
C MET A 37 -15.64 1.01 -13.46
N GLU A 38 -15.82 2.25 -13.92
CA GLU A 38 -14.72 3.21 -14.12
C GLU A 38 -14.10 3.62 -12.78
N ALA A 39 -14.93 3.90 -11.77
CA ALA A 39 -14.45 4.22 -10.43
C ALA A 39 -13.69 3.04 -9.80
N GLU A 40 -14.16 1.81 -10.02
CA GLU A 40 -13.45 0.60 -9.60
C GLU A 40 -12.10 0.46 -10.31
N LEU A 41 -12.06 0.65 -11.63
CA LEU A 41 -10.83 0.59 -12.40
C LEU A 41 -9.81 1.62 -11.91
N ARG A 42 -10.25 2.87 -11.69
CA ARG A 42 -9.39 3.95 -11.19
C ARG A 42 -8.79 3.61 -9.84
N ALA A 43 -9.60 3.08 -8.92
CA ALA A 43 -9.11 2.71 -7.59
C ALA A 43 -8.16 1.52 -7.61
N ILE A 44 -8.41 0.51 -8.45
CA ILE A 44 -7.45 -0.61 -8.63
C ILE A 44 -6.12 -0.09 -9.16
N LEU A 45 -6.13 0.81 -10.14
CA LEU A 45 -4.91 1.40 -10.67
C LEU A 45 -4.19 2.25 -9.61
N GLN A 46 -4.92 3.03 -8.81
CA GLN A 46 -4.34 3.79 -7.69
C GLN A 46 -3.70 2.88 -6.65
N GLU A 47 -4.38 1.82 -6.22
CA GLU A 47 -3.87 0.86 -5.24
C GLU A 47 -2.63 0.12 -5.76
N ALA A 48 -2.69 -0.35 -7.01
CA ALA A 48 -1.60 -1.09 -7.63
C ALA A 48 -0.35 -0.23 -7.80
N LEU A 49 -0.50 1.03 -8.26
CA LEU A 49 0.63 1.94 -8.48
C LEU A 49 1.15 2.57 -7.19
N ALA A 50 0.28 2.83 -6.20
CA ALA A 50 0.71 3.28 -4.88
C ALA A 50 1.62 2.25 -4.20
N SER A 51 1.40 0.96 -4.46
CA SER A 51 2.23 -0.12 -3.94
C SER A 51 3.63 -0.17 -4.57
N GLU A 52 3.83 0.42 -5.75
CA GLU A 52 5.13 0.51 -6.45
C GLU A 52 5.94 1.74 -6.02
N ASP A 53 5.27 2.86 -5.68
CA ASP A 53 5.92 4.10 -5.27
C ASP A 53 6.19 4.19 -3.76
N GLU A 54 5.58 3.34 -2.94
CA GLU A 54 5.83 3.29 -1.51
C GLU A 54 7.06 2.40 -1.20
N GLU A 55 8.27 2.92 -1.46
CA GLU A 55 9.37 2.65 -0.53
C GLU A 55 8.98 3.30 0.81
N VAL A 56 8.09 2.63 1.55
CA VAL A 56 7.68 3.09 2.86
C VAL A 56 8.90 3.02 3.74
N GLY A 57 9.51 4.18 4.02
CA GLY A 57 10.64 4.27 4.95
C GLY A 57 10.31 3.48 6.22
N LEU A 58 11.27 2.69 6.71
CA LEU A 58 11.07 1.69 7.76
C LEU A 58 10.21 2.20 8.94
N ALA A 59 10.44 3.45 9.37
CA ALA A 59 9.69 4.10 10.44
C ALA A 59 8.19 4.23 10.14
N THR A 60 7.81 4.60 8.90
CA THR A 60 6.42 4.73 8.46
C THR A 60 5.76 3.36 8.36
N ALA A 61 6.49 2.34 7.88
CA ALA A 61 5.99 0.97 7.80
C ALA A 61 5.71 0.40 9.20
N ILE A 62 6.61 0.63 10.16
CA ILE A 62 6.43 0.24 11.56
C ILE A 62 5.21 0.95 12.16
N ARG A 63 5.09 2.27 12.01
CA ARG A 63 3.97 3.05 12.56
C ARG A 63 2.61 2.58 12.04
N ARG A 64 2.51 2.27 10.75
CA ARG A 64 1.26 1.76 10.15
C ARG A 64 0.84 0.43 10.79
N ARG A 65 1.79 -0.50 10.97
CA ARG A 65 1.55 -1.77 11.67
C ARG A 65 1.15 -1.57 13.14
N MET A 66 1.80 -0.64 13.82
CA MET A 66 1.48 -0.33 15.23
C MET A 66 0.13 0.36 15.40
N ALA A 67 -0.33 1.13 14.40
CA ALA A 67 -1.64 1.79 14.43
C ALA A 67 -2.79 0.77 14.45
N GLU A 68 -2.65 -0.37 13.75
CA GLU A 68 -3.65 -1.45 13.74
C GLU A 68 -3.88 -2.07 15.12
N ILE A 69 -2.88 -2.00 16.02
CA ILE A 69 -2.95 -2.54 17.39
C ILE A 69 -3.13 -1.45 18.45
N GLY A 70 -3.49 -0.23 18.06
CA GLY A 70 -3.81 0.86 19.00
C GLY A 70 -2.68 1.86 19.25
N GLY A 71 -1.65 1.91 18.39
CA GLY A 71 -0.61 2.94 18.42
C GLY A 71 0.65 2.57 19.21
N GLY A 72 0.76 1.32 19.67
CA GLY A 72 1.96 0.80 20.33
C GLY A 72 1.67 -0.40 21.23
N VAL A 73 2.73 -1.07 21.67
CA VAL A 73 2.70 -2.13 22.68
C VAL A 73 3.66 -1.75 23.79
N ASP A 74 3.24 -1.95 25.04
CA ASP A 74 4.13 -1.82 26.18
C ASP A 74 4.92 -3.12 26.32
N LEU A 75 6.19 -3.08 25.92
CA LEU A 75 7.06 -4.25 25.96
C LEU A 75 7.82 -4.22 27.30
N PRO A 76 7.80 -5.32 28.07
CA PRO A 76 8.64 -5.40 29.26
C PRO A 76 10.10 -5.31 28.86
N GLU A 77 10.92 -4.73 29.74
CA GLU A 77 12.36 -4.71 29.55
C GLU A 77 12.88 -6.16 29.47
N PRO A 78 13.62 -6.54 28.40
CA PRO A 78 14.12 -7.89 28.28
C PRO A 78 15.17 -8.16 29.34
N GLU A 79 15.23 -9.40 29.84
CA GLU A 79 16.31 -9.81 30.72
C GLU A 79 17.66 -9.68 30.00
N PRO A 80 18.72 -9.18 30.68
CA PRO A 80 20.04 -9.10 30.10
C PRO A 80 20.51 -10.48 29.64
N LEU A 81 20.70 -10.63 28.33
CA LEU A 81 21.31 -11.83 27.77
C LEU A 81 22.84 -11.67 27.77
N PRO A 82 23.60 -12.76 27.99
CA PRO A 82 25.04 -12.71 27.79
C PRO A 82 25.35 -12.26 26.37
N GLN A 83 26.35 -11.37 26.23
CA GLN A 83 26.78 -10.88 24.93
C GLN A 83 27.22 -12.07 24.07
N ARG A 84 26.66 -12.17 22.86
CA ARG A 84 27.07 -13.20 21.90
C ARG A 84 28.42 -12.83 21.33
N ASP A 85 29.28 -13.82 21.15
CA ASP A 85 30.50 -13.63 20.38
C ASP A 85 30.15 -13.21 18.96
N PRO A 86 30.91 -12.27 18.35
CA PRO A 86 30.71 -11.91 16.96
C PRO A 86 30.91 -13.15 16.08
N PRO A 87 30.18 -13.28 14.96
CA PRO A 87 30.40 -14.37 14.02
C PRO A 87 31.84 -14.34 13.49
N ASP A 88 32.44 -15.52 13.39
CA ASP A 88 33.75 -15.68 12.74
C ASP A 88 33.56 -15.62 11.22
N PHE A 89 34.22 -14.66 10.58
CA PHE A 89 34.19 -14.46 9.12
C PHE A 89 35.43 -15.05 8.42
N SER A 90 36.29 -15.78 9.13
CA SER A 90 37.56 -16.29 8.59
C SER A 90 37.40 -17.41 7.56
N GLU A 91 36.24 -18.07 7.51
CA GLU A 91 35.91 -19.15 6.56
C GLU A 91 35.01 -18.72 5.38
N TRP A 92 34.86 -17.41 5.14
CA TRP A 92 34.06 -16.84 4.03
C TRP A 92 34.89 -16.43 2.81
#